data_AF-A0A1S5QN60-F1
#
_entry.id   AF-A0A1S5QN60-F1
#
_cell.length_a   1.000
_cell.length_b   1.000
_cell.length_c   1.000
_cell.angle_alpha   90.00
_cell.angle_beta   90.00
_cell.angle_gamma   90.00
#
_symmetry.space_group_name_H-M   'P 1'
#
loop_
_entity.id
_entity.type
_entity.pdbx_description
1 polymer ?
#
loop_
_entity_poly.entity_id
_entity_poly.type
_entity_poly.pdbx_seq_one_letter_code
_entity_poly.pdbx_strand_id
1 'polypeptide(L)'
;ALYIDENGFIKIKGIINSELRIEPSESEEVGKYGMKEHVIFETFDEKKHFRDAVNNLTFQAPFSKDKSVLNEDQCVEIDTLFMMEEKVLNSFPSIEDYVSNLGIIFTEVQNILDTLNLKMKIVVLGTVNLVSDHPFIDKSLIPGKDIFNVDAVLKNLEMVICDRKDFEKLTEADIILLFSQREIGFLDSEDKPVVGISGAANIGGACSECSKVGVIKWKEDARDTAVTVAQQSAHLLGSPHDEESGNSLSLPGSPGSENCRATDGFLLGDNSGANKGKFSVCSQENVKYFLGQPQASCLLQPCENLVL
;
A
#
# COMPACT_ATOMS: atom_id res chain seq x y z
N ALA A 1 -0.20 -6.74 -14.29
CA ALA A 1 -1.38 -7.48 -13.78
C ALA A 1 -2.55 -7.42 -14.78
N LEU A 2 -3.18 -8.53 -15.15
CA LEU A 2 -4.29 -8.55 -16.11
C LEU A 2 -5.53 -9.24 -15.53
N TYR A 3 -6.70 -8.65 -15.77
CA TYR A 3 -8.00 -9.27 -15.60
C TYR A 3 -8.50 -9.77 -16.96
N ILE A 4 -8.91 -11.04 -17.01
CA ILE A 4 -9.42 -11.70 -18.23
C ILE A 4 -10.83 -12.19 -17.93
N ASP A 5 -11.82 -11.63 -18.62
CA ASP A 5 -13.21 -12.09 -18.57
C ASP A 5 -13.51 -12.91 -19.83
N GLU A 6 -13.81 -14.19 -19.61
CA GLU A 6 -14.15 -15.17 -20.65
C GLU A 6 -15.66 -15.42 -20.73
N ASN A 7 -16.48 -14.72 -19.94
CA ASN A 7 -17.94 -14.86 -19.98
C ASN A 7 -18.51 -14.11 -21.20
N GLY A 8 -18.51 -14.80 -22.34
CA GLY A 8 -18.95 -14.27 -23.63
C GLY A 8 -17.77 -13.94 -24.52
N PHE A 9 -17.65 -12.69 -24.97
CA PHE A 9 -16.48 -12.25 -25.73
C PHE A 9 -15.31 -11.97 -24.80
N ILE A 10 -14.11 -12.42 -25.17
CA ILE A 10 -12.91 -12.23 -24.35
C ILE A 10 -12.65 -10.73 -24.16
N LYS A 11 -12.62 -10.30 -22.90
CA LYS A 11 -12.24 -8.95 -22.50
C LYS A 11 -11.01 -9.02 -21.61
N ILE A 12 -10.01 -8.21 -21.92
CA ILE A 12 -8.75 -8.11 -21.17
C ILE A 12 -8.64 -6.66 -20.71
N LYS A 13 -8.38 -6.47 -19.42
CA LYS A 13 -8.13 -5.17 -18.81
C LYS A 13 -6.95 -5.26 -17.86
N GLY A 14 -6.09 -4.25 -17.82
CA GLY A 14 -5.11 -4.11 -16.76
C GLY A 14 -3.80 -3.47 -17.19
N ILE A 15 -2.74 -3.87 -16.50
CA ILE A 15 -1.41 -3.28 -16.52
C ILE A 15 -0.47 -4.21 -17.28
N ILE A 16 0.07 -3.72 -18.41
CA ILE A 16 1.08 -4.43 -19.20
C ILE A 16 2.46 -4.21 -18.59
N ASN A 17 2.82 -2.94 -18.35
CA ASN A 17 4.11 -2.55 -17.77
C ASN A 17 4.00 -1.18 -17.05
N SER A 18 5.15 -0.54 -16.79
CA SER A 18 5.25 0.76 -16.11
C SER A 18 4.55 1.93 -16.79
N GLU A 19 4.28 1.82 -18.09
CA GLU A 19 3.80 2.91 -18.94
C GLU A 19 2.52 2.50 -19.66
N LEU A 20 2.37 1.21 -20.02
CA LEU A 20 1.30 0.72 -20.86
C LEU A 20 0.16 0.08 -20.06
N ARG A 21 -1.06 0.41 -20.45
CA ARG A 21 -2.32 -0.22 -20.01
C ARG A 21 -3.02 -0.88 -21.19
N ILE A 22 -3.93 -1.80 -20.90
CA ILE A 22 -4.83 -2.42 -21.88
C ILE A 22 -6.25 -2.39 -21.35
N GLU A 23 -7.21 -2.08 -22.22
CA GLU A 23 -8.63 -2.20 -21.92
C GLU A 23 -9.46 -2.49 -23.18
N PRO A 24 -10.70 -3.01 -23.03
CA PRO A 24 -11.58 -3.19 -24.18
C PRO A 24 -11.97 -1.83 -24.80
N SER A 25 -11.93 -1.74 -26.11
CA SER A 25 -12.40 -0.59 -26.90
C SER A 25 -13.87 -0.27 -26.58
N GLU A 26 -14.24 1.01 -26.66
CA GLU A 26 -15.62 1.47 -26.52
C GLU A 26 -16.51 1.00 -27.68
N SER A 27 -15.92 0.63 -28.83
CA SER A 27 -16.64 0.13 -29.99
C SER A 27 -17.49 -1.11 -29.65
N GLU A 28 -18.72 -1.16 -30.14
CA GLU A 28 -19.58 -2.36 -30.07
C GLU A 28 -19.19 -3.41 -31.13
N GLU A 29 -18.21 -3.13 -32.00
CA GLU A 29 -17.80 -4.05 -33.05
C GLU A 29 -17.03 -5.24 -32.47
N VAL A 30 -17.53 -6.43 -32.78
CA VAL A 30 -16.94 -7.70 -32.37
C VAL A 30 -16.17 -8.28 -33.54
N GLY A 31 -14.89 -8.59 -33.32
CA GLY A 31 -14.03 -9.20 -34.32
C GLY A 31 -14.50 -10.60 -34.72
N LYS A 32 -14.02 -11.07 -35.86
CA LYS A 32 -14.42 -12.33 -36.53
C LYS A 32 -14.28 -13.60 -35.67
N TYR A 33 -13.60 -13.52 -34.52
CA TYR A 33 -13.34 -14.63 -33.59
C TYR A 33 -14.05 -14.48 -32.23
N GLY A 34 -14.98 -13.53 -32.09
CA GLY A 34 -15.63 -13.28 -30.79
C GLY A 34 -14.71 -12.58 -29.79
N MET A 35 -13.79 -11.75 -30.27
CA MET A 35 -12.96 -10.88 -29.44
C MET A 35 -13.45 -9.45 -29.58
N LYS A 36 -13.62 -8.74 -28.47
CA LYS A 36 -13.77 -7.29 -28.50
C LYS A 36 -12.41 -6.68 -28.82
N GLU A 37 -12.37 -5.60 -29.60
CA GLU A 37 -11.12 -4.87 -29.81
C GLU A 37 -10.58 -4.34 -28.47
N HIS A 38 -9.27 -4.28 -28.31
CA HIS A 38 -8.60 -3.72 -27.12
C HIS A 38 -7.73 -2.53 -27.53
N VAL A 39 -7.67 -1.53 -26.67
CA VAL A 39 -6.79 -0.37 -26.81
C VAL A 39 -5.62 -0.53 -25.84
N ILE A 40 -4.40 -0.29 -26.35
CA ILE A 40 -3.20 -0.15 -25.55
C ILE A 40 -2.83 1.33 -25.54
N PHE A 41 -2.66 1.91 -24.36
CA PHE A 41 -2.37 3.32 -24.20
C PHE A 41 -1.32 3.56 -23.10
N GLU A 42 -0.63 4.69 -23.20
CA GLU A 42 0.36 5.14 -22.24
C GLU A 42 -0.27 6.01 -21.15
N THR A 43 0.15 5.83 -19.89
CA THR A 43 -0.16 6.72 -18.78
C THR A 43 1.11 7.35 -18.21
N PHE A 44 1.01 8.61 -17.76
CA PHE A 44 2.10 9.38 -17.20
C PHE A 44 1.79 9.78 -15.76
N ASP A 45 2.65 9.41 -14.81
CA ASP A 45 2.46 9.76 -13.39
C ASP A 45 2.81 11.24 -13.14
N GLU A 46 1.93 12.00 -12.50
CA GLU A 46 2.30 13.27 -11.87
C GLU A 46 2.93 12.99 -10.48
N LYS A 47 4.12 13.53 -10.19
CA LYS A 47 4.87 13.19 -8.96
C LYS A 47 5.29 14.39 -8.12
N LYS A 48 5.13 14.24 -6.79
CA LYS A 48 5.71 15.10 -5.76
C LYS A 48 6.17 14.22 -4.59
N HIS A 49 7.38 14.48 -4.08
CA HIS A 49 7.92 13.80 -2.90
C HIS A 49 7.39 14.45 -1.62
N PHE A 50 6.78 13.65 -0.76
CA PHE A 50 6.33 14.05 0.57
C PHE A 50 6.88 13.10 1.61
N ARG A 51 6.95 13.54 2.86
CA ARG A 51 7.15 12.64 4.01
C ARG A 51 5.83 11.96 4.31
N ASP A 52 5.71 10.70 3.94
CA ASP A 52 4.51 9.87 4.13
C ASP A 52 4.72 8.64 5.04
N ALA A 53 5.96 8.35 5.42
CA ALA A 53 6.27 7.51 6.56
C ALA A 53 6.08 8.30 7.87
N VAL A 54 5.14 7.88 8.71
CA VAL A 54 4.91 8.48 10.03
C VAL A 54 5.51 7.59 11.10
N ASN A 55 6.45 8.14 11.87
CA ASN A 55 7.03 7.43 13.00
C ASN A 55 6.12 7.54 14.22
N ASN A 56 5.55 6.42 14.65
CA ASN A 56 4.91 6.36 15.95
C ASN A 56 6.01 6.27 17.03
N LEU A 57 6.27 7.36 17.74
CA LEU A 57 7.26 7.45 18.84
C LEU A 57 6.91 6.55 20.05
N THR A 58 5.80 5.83 20.00
CA THR A 58 5.26 4.99 21.07
C THR A 58 5.61 3.51 20.90
N PHE A 59 6.77 3.17 20.32
CA PHE A 59 7.31 1.80 20.43
C PHE A 59 7.65 1.51 21.91
N GLN A 60 6.70 0.97 22.65
CA GLN A 60 6.88 0.61 24.06
C GLN A 60 7.79 -0.61 24.24
N ALA A 61 8.02 -1.40 23.19
CA ALA A 61 8.97 -2.51 23.18
C ALA A 61 10.23 -2.11 22.38
N PRO A 62 11.44 -2.16 22.96
CA PRO A 62 12.65 -1.92 22.20
C PRO A 62 12.80 -2.99 21.10
N PHE A 63 13.05 -2.55 19.86
CA PHE A 63 13.53 -3.46 18.82
C PHE A 63 14.83 -4.11 19.31
N SER A 64 14.93 -5.42 19.13
CA SER A 64 16.11 -6.16 19.54
C SER A 64 17.30 -5.75 18.67
N LYS A 65 18.41 -5.40 19.32
CA LYS A 65 19.70 -5.24 18.62
C LYS A 65 20.22 -6.57 18.08
N ASP A 66 19.75 -7.68 18.64
CA ASP A 66 20.11 -9.01 18.18
C ASP A 66 19.26 -9.38 16.96
N LYS A 67 19.96 -9.65 15.86
CA LYS A 67 19.37 -10.18 14.62
C LYS A 67 18.83 -11.57 14.93
N SER A 68 17.51 -11.75 15.01
CA SER A 68 16.98 -13.08 14.70
C SER A 68 17.09 -13.24 13.18
N VAL A 69 17.77 -14.29 12.75
CA VAL A 69 17.93 -14.61 11.33
C VAL A 69 16.66 -15.33 10.93
N LEU A 70 15.97 -14.84 9.89
CA LEU A 70 14.89 -15.58 9.25
C LEU A 70 15.41 -16.98 8.92
N ASN A 71 14.78 -18.02 9.47
CA ASN A 71 15.16 -19.39 9.15
C ASN A 71 14.83 -19.66 7.68
N GLU A 72 15.66 -20.45 6.99
CA GLU A 72 15.47 -20.76 5.56
C GLU A 72 14.13 -21.45 5.25
N ASP A 73 13.50 -22.06 6.26
CA ASP A 73 12.20 -22.74 6.18
C ASP A 73 10.99 -21.82 6.48
N GLN A 74 11.23 -20.55 6.77
CA GLN A 74 10.19 -19.55 7.03
C GLN A 74 9.94 -18.68 5.80
N CYS A 75 8.65 -18.50 5.50
CA CYS A 75 8.18 -17.63 4.44
C CYS A 75 7.36 -16.49 5.03
N VAL A 76 7.25 -15.39 4.28
CA VAL A 76 6.54 -14.19 4.72
C VAL A 76 5.16 -14.18 4.09
N GLU A 77 4.11 -14.23 4.90
CA GLU A 77 2.74 -13.98 4.46
C GLU A 77 2.25 -12.68 5.12
N ILE A 78 1.54 -11.84 4.38
CA ILE A 78 1.05 -10.54 4.85
C ILE A 78 -0.46 -10.53 4.67
N ASP A 79 -1.17 -10.88 5.74
CA ASP A 79 -2.62 -10.84 5.78
C ASP A 79 -3.11 -9.40 5.85
N THR A 80 -3.70 -8.93 4.75
CA THR A 80 -4.05 -7.52 4.56
C THR A 80 -5.55 -7.35 4.53
N LEU A 81 -6.05 -6.41 5.32
CA LEU A 81 -7.45 -6.00 5.28
C LEU A 81 -7.59 -4.63 4.63
N PHE A 82 -8.49 -4.52 3.67
CA PHE A 82 -8.76 -3.24 3.02
C PHE A 82 -10.00 -2.58 3.60
N MET A 83 -9.86 -1.35 4.07
CA MET A 83 -10.96 -0.53 4.54
C MET A 83 -11.29 0.49 3.44
N MET A 84 -12.51 0.49 2.94
CA MET A 84 -12.90 1.31 1.78
C MET A 84 -13.84 2.43 2.21
N GLU A 85 -13.49 3.68 1.95
CA GLU A 85 -14.45 4.77 2.06
C GLU A 85 -15.56 4.64 1.02
N GLU A 86 -16.79 4.97 1.39
CA GLU A 86 -17.95 5.03 0.51
C GLU A 86 -17.69 5.76 -0.83
N LYS A 87 -16.91 6.86 -0.83
CA LYS A 87 -16.54 7.57 -2.07
C LYS A 87 -15.84 6.67 -3.09
N VAL A 88 -14.94 5.79 -2.64
CA VAL A 88 -14.26 4.81 -3.51
C VAL A 88 -15.29 3.86 -4.11
N LEU A 89 -16.15 3.29 -3.28
CA LEU A 89 -17.16 2.32 -3.71
C LEU A 89 -18.14 2.92 -4.72
N ASN A 90 -18.56 4.17 -4.51
CA ASN A 90 -19.49 4.89 -5.38
C ASN A 90 -18.86 5.31 -6.73
N SER A 91 -17.54 5.20 -6.87
CA SER A 91 -16.86 5.47 -8.15
C SER A 91 -16.96 4.31 -9.15
N PHE A 92 -17.40 3.13 -8.70
CA PHE A 92 -17.53 1.96 -9.56
C PHE A 92 -18.97 1.80 -10.06
N PRO A 93 -19.17 1.54 -11.37
CA PRO A 93 -20.50 1.35 -11.93
C PRO A 93 -21.12 0.00 -11.52
N SER A 94 -20.31 -0.97 -11.12
CA SER A 94 -20.77 -2.28 -10.64
C SER A 94 -19.81 -2.89 -9.60
N ILE A 95 -20.29 -3.88 -8.85
CA ILE A 95 -19.45 -4.66 -7.93
C ILE A 95 -18.39 -5.46 -8.70
N GLU A 96 -18.70 -5.93 -9.91
CA GLU A 96 -17.77 -6.67 -10.77
C GLU A 96 -16.60 -5.80 -11.21
N ASP A 97 -16.85 -4.54 -11.57
CA ASP A 97 -15.81 -3.57 -11.91
C ASP A 97 -14.94 -3.24 -10.70
N TYR A 98 -15.54 -3.12 -9.53
CA TYR A 98 -14.82 -2.91 -8.27
C TYR A 98 -13.90 -4.09 -7.94
N VAL A 99 -14.44 -5.32 -7.94
CA VAL A 99 -13.68 -6.53 -7.60
C VAL A 99 -12.57 -6.80 -8.63
N SER A 100 -12.84 -6.63 -9.92
CA SER A 100 -11.83 -6.82 -10.96
C SER A 100 -10.70 -5.79 -10.85
N ASN A 101 -11.03 -4.51 -10.57
CA ASN A 101 -10.03 -3.47 -10.36
C ASN A 101 -9.16 -3.77 -9.12
N LEU A 102 -9.80 -4.20 -8.01
CA LEU A 102 -9.09 -4.60 -6.80
C LEU A 102 -8.14 -5.79 -7.05
N GLY A 103 -8.57 -6.77 -7.85
CA GLY A 103 -7.74 -7.89 -8.27
C GLY A 103 -6.51 -7.47 -9.09
N ILE A 104 -6.68 -6.51 -10.01
CA ILE A 104 -5.56 -5.93 -10.79
C ILE A 104 -4.58 -5.23 -9.86
N ILE A 105 -5.07 -4.37 -8.96
CA ILE A 105 -4.24 -3.65 -7.99
C ILE A 105 -3.44 -4.63 -7.16
N PHE A 106 -4.11 -5.61 -6.54
CA PHE A 106 -3.46 -6.57 -5.65
C PHE A 106 -2.40 -7.42 -6.35
N THR A 107 -2.69 -7.88 -7.57
CA THR A 107 -1.71 -8.62 -8.37
C THR A 107 -0.49 -7.75 -8.69
N GLU A 108 -0.69 -6.46 -8.98
CA GLU A 108 0.42 -5.55 -9.23
C GLU A 108 1.21 -5.22 -7.95
N VAL A 109 0.54 -5.13 -6.80
CA VAL A 109 1.20 -5.02 -5.49
C VAL A 109 2.13 -6.21 -5.26
N GLN A 110 1.66 -7.44 -5.50
CA GLN A 110 2.50 -8.64 -5.40
C GLN A 110 3.72 -8.54 -6.33
N ASN A 111 3.52 -8.18 -7.61
CA ASN A 111 4.63 -8.01 -8.56
C ASN A 111 5.69 -7.00 -8.08
N ILE A 112 5.26 -5.91 -7.44
CA ILE A 112 6.16 -4.88 -6.90
C ILE A 112 6.87 -5.41 -5.64
N LEU A 113 6.14 -6.05 -4.72
CA LEU A 113 6.70 -6.65 -3.50
C LEU A 113 7.71 -7.77 -3.81
N ASP A 114 7.52 -8.52 -4.89
CA ASP A 114 8.48 -9.54 -5.34
C ASP A 114 9.86 -8.96 -5.64
N THR A 115 9.95 -7.67 -5.98
CA THR A 115 11.23 -6.99 -6.21
C THR A 115 12.08 -6.83 -4.95
N LEU A 116 11.50 -6.99 -3.74
CA LEU A 116 12.27 -7.10 -2.49
C LEU A 116 13.09 -8.39 -2.43
N ASN A 117 12.75 -9.41 -3.23
CA ASN A 117 13.41 -10.71 -3.23
C ASN A 117 13.46 -11.38 -1.83
N LEU A 118 12.33 -11.30 -1.11
CA LEU A 118 12.16 -11.89 0.24
C LEU A 118 11.18 -13.06 0.28
N LYS A 119 10.70 -13.52 -0.89
CA LYS A 119 9.67 -14.57 -1.01
C LYS A 119 8.45 -14.27 -0.14
N MET A 120 7.91 -13.07 -0.30
CA MET A 120 6.73 -12.63 0.44
C MET A 120 5.48 -12.88 -0.38
N LYS A 121 4.39 -13.21 0.29
CA LYS A 121 3.06 -13.30 -0.29
C LYS A 121 2.15 -12.32 0.44
N ILE A 122 1.52 -11.42 -0.30
CA ILE A 122 0.42 -10.64 0.26
C ILE A 122 -0.87 -11.47 0.12
N VAL A 123 -1.79 -11.36 1.08
CA VAL A 123 -3.10 -12.01 1.08
C VAL A 123 -4.15 -10.95 1.42
N VAL A 124 -5.28 -10.91 0.70
CA VAL A 124 -6.40 -10.02 1.04
C VAL A 124 -7.44 -10.81 1.83
N LEU A 125 -7.58 -10.52 3.12
CA LEU A 125 -8.61 -11.13 3.98
C LEU A 125 -10.03 -10.69 3.61
N GLY A 126 -10.14 -9.54 2.94
CA GLY A 126 -11.37 -8.98 2.40
C GLY A 126 -11.43 -7.48 2.54
N THR A 127 -12.64 -6.96 2.42
CA THR A 127 -12.91 -5.52 2.47
C THR A 127 -13.88 -5.16 3.59
N VAL A 128 -13.66 -4.02 4.23
CA VAL A 128 -14.54 -3.40 5.21
C VAL A 128 -14.99 -2.07 4.64
N ASN A 129 -16.28 -1.95 4.33
CA ASN A 129 -16.83 -0.74 3.74
C ASN A 129 -17.22 0.23 4.85
N LEU A 130 -16.63 1.42 4.84
CA LEU A 130 -17.00 2.51 5.74
C LEU A 130 -18.15 3.30 5.16
N VAL A 131 -19.14 3.59 6.01
CA VAL A 131 -20.17 4.58 5.70
C VAL A 131 -19.55 5.97 5.81
N SER A 132 -19.87 6.83 4.84
CA SER A 132 -19.33 8.18 4.63
C SER A 132 -19.36 9.08 5.88
N ASP A 133 -20.36 8.95 6.75
CA ASP A 133 -20.56 9.80 7.94
C ASP A 133 -19.94 9.21 9.22
N HIS A 134 -18.97 8.30 9.10
CA HIS A 134 -18.34 7.74 10.30
C HIS A 134 -17.57 8.85 11.05
N PRO A 135 -17.77 9.07 12.37
CA PRO A 135 -17.18 10.19 13.11
C PRO A 135 -15.65 10.29 13.05
N PHE A 136 -14.99 9.18 12.75
CA PHE A 136 -13.55 9.09 12.46
C PHE A 136 -13.15 9.93 11.24
N ILE A 137 -13.93 9.89 10.16
CA ILE A 137 -13.64 10.58 8.90
C ILE A 137 -13.64 12.09 9.18
N ASP A 138 -14.71 12.62 9.77
CA ASP A 138 -14.84 14.05 10.07
C ASP A 138 -13.72 14.58 10.97
N LYS A 139 -13.34 13.82 12.01
CA LYS A 139 -12.24 14.17 12.93
C LYS A 139 -10.86 14.13 12.29
N SER A 140 -10.75 13.53 11.10
CA SER A 140 -9.51 13.38 10.36
C SER A 140 -9.33 14.44 9.27
N LEU A 141 -10.36 15.26 9.01
CA LEU A 141 -10.30 16.31 8.00
C LEU A 141 -9.63 17.57 8.54
N ILE A 142 -8.97 18.31 7.64
CA ILE A 142 -8.57 19.69 7.91
C ILE A 142 -9.85 20.54 8.11
N PRO A 143 -9.95 21.35 9.18
CA PRO A 143 -11.17 22.12 9.46
C PRO A 143 -11.68 22.93 8.27
N GLY A 144 -12.94 22.69 7.89
CA GLY A 144 -13.61 23.38 6.78
C GLY A 144 -13.14 22.95 5.38
N LYS A 145 -12.40 21.84 5.25
CA LYS A 145 -11.90 21.32 3.98
C LYS A 145 -12.16 19.82 3.84
N ASP A 146 -12.47 19.39 2.63
CA ASP A 146 -12.66 17.98 2.28
C ASP A 146 -11.32 17.26 2.01
N ILE A 147 -10.33 17.47 2.89
CA ILE A 147 -8.94 17.02 2.76
C ILE A 147 -8.55 16.33 4.06
N PHE A 148 -8.01 15.11 4.00
CA PHE A 148 -7.46 14.48 5.18
C PHE A 148 -6.19 15.19 5.65
N ASN A 149 -6.13 15.49 6.94
CA ASN A 149 -4.86 15.78 7.59
C ASN A 149 -4.14 14.44 7.84
N VAL A 150 -2.93 14.30 7.31
CA VAL A 150 -2.16 13.04 7.31
C VAL A 150 -1.94 12.48 8.73
N ASP A 151 -1.58 13.33 9.69
CA ASP A 151 -1.35 12.90 11.08
C ASP A 151 -2.67 12.53 11.77
N ALA A 152 -3.72 13.32 11.54
CA ALA A 152 -5.02 13.10 12.14
C ALA A 152 -5.67 11.81 11.63
N VAL A 153 -5.63 11.54 10.32
CA VAL A 153 -6.25 10.34 9.74
C VAL A 153 -5.56 9.07 10.22
N LEU A 154 -4.23 9.02 10.28
CA LEU A 154 -3.51 7.87 10.81
C LEU A 154 -3.82 7.67 12.29
N LYS A 155 -3.68 8.73 13.11
CA LYS A 155 -3.93 8.65 14.56
C LYS A 155 -5.37 8.24 14.89
N ASN A 156 -6.35 8.81 14.20
CA ASN A 156 -7.73 8.47 14.46
C ASN A 156 -8.06 7.05 13.95
N LEU A 157 -7.38 6.57 12.91
CA LEU A 157 -7.54 5.21 12.40
C LEU A 157 -6.98 4.21 13.40
N GLU A 158 -5.80 4.47 13.95
CA GLU A 158 -5.24 3.69 15.06
C GLU A 158 -6.24 3.56 16.21
N MET A 159 -6.86 4.66 16.64
CA MET A 159 -7.88 4.63 17.71
C MET A 159 -9.08 3.75 17.34
N VAL A 160 -9.59 3.85 16.10
CA VAL A 160 -10.70 3.01 15.63
C VAL A 160 -10.32 1.52 15.67
N ILE A 161 -9.13 1.16 15.21
CA ILE A 161 -8.65 -0.22 15.24
C ILE A 161 -8.47 -0.70 16.69
N CYS A 162 -7.88 0.13 17.55
CA CYS A 162 -7.62 -0.18 18.96
C CYS A 162 -8.89 -0.39 19.78
N ASP A 163 -9.96 0.35 19.46
CA ASP A 163 -11.24 0.26 20.16
C ASP A 163 -12.11 -0.91 19.69
N ARG A 164 -11.84 -1.48 18.51
CA ARG A 164 -12.66 -2.51 17.84
C ARG A 164 -12.02 -3.90 17.84
N LYS A 165 -11.45 -4.28 18.99
CA LYS A 165 -10.84 -5.61 19.21
C LYS A 165 -11.84 -6.77 19.12
N ASP A 166 -13.13 -6.47 19.17
CA ASP A 166 -14.22 -7.42 19.03
C ASP A 166 -14.49 -7.82 17.57
N PHE A 167 -13.96 -7.07 16.60
CA PHE A 167 -14.13 -7.38 15.19
C PHE A 167 -12.96 -8.21 14.67
N GLU A 168 -13.15 -9.53 14.64
CA GLU A 168 -12.17 -10.58 14.34
C GLU A 168 -11.27 -10.28 13.12
N LYS A 169 -11.84 -9.78 12.02
CA LYS A 169 -11.07 -9.44 10.82
C LYS A 169 -9.99 -8.37 11.04
N LEU A 170 -10.22 -7.42 11.96
CA LEU A 170 -9.20 -6.41 12.30
C LEU A 170 -8.09 -7.02 13.14
N THR A 171 -8.41 -8.02 13.97
CA THR A 171 -7.39 -8.68 14.79
C THR A 171 -6.57 -9.68 13.99
N GLU A 172 -7.17 -10.36 13.02
CA GLU A 172 -6.50 -11.29 12.09
C GLU A 172 -5.52 -10.59 11.14
N ALA A 173 -5.84 -9.39 10.67
CA ALA A 173 -4.99 -8.70 9.70
C ALA A 173 -3.62 -8.33 10.27
N ASP A 174 -2.55 -8.53 9.52
CA ASP A 174 -1.21 -8.05 9.84
C ASP A 174 -1.05 -6.56 9.50
N ILE A 175 -1.77 -6.11 8.46
CA ILE A 175 -1.83 -4.73 7.95
C ILE A 175 -3.27 -4.36 7.58
N ILE A 176 -3.66 -3.12 7.85
CA ILE A 176 -4.96 -2.53 7.48
C ILE A 176 -4.73 -1.27 6.66
N LEU A 177 -5.29 -1.20 5.45
CA LEU A 177 -5.16 -0.03 4.56
C LEU A 177 -6.51 0.62 4.32
N LEU A 178 -6.64 1.90 4.69
CA LEU A 178 -7.79 2.74 4.39
C LEU A 178 -7.63 3.36 2.99
N PHE A 179 -8.57 3.09 2.10
CA PHE A 179 -8.64 3.69 0.77
C PHE A 179 -9.67 4.82 0.73
N SER A 180 -9.29 5.95 0.14
CA SER A 180 -10.14 7.12 -0.01
C SER A 180 -9.84 7.85 -1.32
N GLN A 181 -10.85 8.48 -1.93
CA GLN A 181 -10.65 9.40 -3.06
C GLN A 181 -10.35 10.85 -2.63
N ARG A 182 -10.28 11.13 -1.32
CA ARG A 182 -9.96 12.47 -0.80
C ARG A 182 -8.50 12.80 -1.05
N GLU A 183 -8.22 14.09 -1.15
CA GLU A 183 -6.84 14.57 -1.03
C GLU A 183 -6.32 14.31 0.38
N ILE A 184 -5.03 13.99 0.46
CA ILE A 184 -4.29 13.85 1.71
C ILE A 184 -3.24 14.97 1.75
N GLY A 185 -3.13 15.61 2.91
CA GLY A 185 -2.26 16.76 3.09
C GLY A 185 -2.02 17.14 4.54
N PHE A 186 -1.44 18.31 4.73
CA PHE A 186 -1.21 18.93 6.04
C PHE A 186 -1.36 20.45 5.92
N LEU A 187 -1.35 21.14 7.06
CA LEU A 187 -1.30 22.61 7.09
C LEU A 187 0.15 23.05 7.22
N ASP A 188 0.57 23.98 6.37
CA ASP A 188 1.87 24.65 6.54
C ASP A 188 1.84 25.65 7.71
N SER A 189 2.96 26.35 7.92
CA SER A 189 3.09 27.35 8.99
C SER A 189 2.18 28.58 8.83
N GLU A 190 1.50 28.74 7.69
CA GLU A 190 0.56 29.82 7.40
C GLU A 190 -0.90 29.33 7.37
N ASP A 191 -1.18 28.15 7.93
CA ASP A 191 -2.50 27.49 7.90
C ASP A 191 -3.04 27.23 6.48
N LYS A 192 -2.15 27.13 5.48
CA LYS A 192 -2.53 26.76 4.12
C LYS A 192 -2.41 25.26 3.91
N PRO A 193 -3.39 24.63 3.24
CA PRO A 193 -3.33 23.20 2.96
C PRO A 193 -2.27 22.92 1.88
N VAL A 194 -1.28 22.10 2.24
CA VAL A 194 -0.36 21.47 1.31
C VAL A 194 -0.91 20.08 1.00
N VAL A 195 -1.21 19.82 -0.28
CA VAL A 195 -1.81 18.57 -0.77
C VAL A 195 -0.90 17.85 -1.75
N GLY A 196 -1.19 16.58 -1.99
CA GLY A 196 -0.49 15.74 -2.97
C GLY A 196 0.13 14.49 -2.37
N ILE A 197 -0.08 14.24 -1.07
CA ILE A 197 0.32 12.99 -0.42
C ILE A 197 -0.52 11.87 -1.04
N SER A 198 0.13 10.86 -1.60
CA SER A 198 -0.56 9.73 -2.26
C SER A 198 -0.99 8.65 -1.26
N GLY A 199 -0.28 8.50 -0.17
CA GLY A 199 -0.64 7.63 0.95
C GLY A 199 0.22 8.00 2.15
N ALA A 200 -0.02 7.37 3.29
CA ALA A 200 0.86 7.48 4.45
C ALA A 200 0.67 6.25 5.34
N ALA A 201 1.71 5.84 6.07
CA ALA A 201 1.62 4.70 6.96
C ALA A 201 2.57 4.78 8.15
N ASN A 202 2.25 4.02 9.18
CA ASN A 202 3.10 3.90 10.36
C ASN A 202 4.31 3.01 10.08
N ILE A 203 5.51 3.56 10.18
CA ILE A 203 6.71 2.76 9.92
C ILE A 203 6.82 1.60 10.92
N GLY A 204 7.08 0.38 10.45
CA GLY A 204 7.18 -0.82 11.29
C GLY A 204 5.91 -1.16 12.08
N GLY A 205 4.75 -0.66 11.63
CA GLY A 205 3.46 -0.87 12.29
C GLY A 205 2.86 -2.26 12.08
N ALA A 206 3.34 -3.05 11.10
CA ALA A 206 2.81 -4.39 10.86
C ALA A 206 2.84 -5.27 12.14
N CYS A 207 1.86 -6.15 12.29
CA CYS A 207 1.58 -6.93 13.51
C CYS A 207 1.21 -6.13 14.78
N SER A 208 1.35 -4.79 14.79
CA SER A 208 0.94 -4.00 15.95
C SER A 208 -0.56 -4.10 16.15
N GLU A 209 -1.02 -4.22 17.40
CA GLU A 209 -2.45 -4.33 17.71
C GLU A 209 -3.26 -3.14 17.14
N CYS A 210 -2.69 -1.93 17.19
CA CYS A 210 -3.39 -0.70 16.82
C CYS A 210 -2.71 0.08 15.68
N SER A 211 -1.37 0.01 15.58
CA SER A 211 -0.60 0.85 14.63
C SER A 211 -0.33 0.20 13.27
N LYS A 212 -0.92 -0.97 12.99
CA LYS A 212 -0.80 -1.69 11.71
C LYS A 212 -1.57 -1.06 10.55
N VAL A 213 -1.59 0.27 10.48
CA VAL A 213 -2.50 1.04 9.63
C VAL A 213 -1.77 1.94 8.63
N GLY A 214 -2.38 2.07 7.46
CA GLY A 214 -2.02 3.06 6.45
C GLY A 214 -3.25 3.68 5.79
N VAL A 215 -3.08 4.84 5.18
CA VAL A 215 -4.09 5.51 4.36
C VAL A 215 -3.56 5.63 2.92
N ILE A 216 -4.42 5.37 1.94
CA ILE A 216 -4.10 5.32 0.52
C ILE A 216 -5.10 6.19 -0.23
N LYS A 217 -4.60 7.13 -1.03
CA LYS A 217 -5.40 7.82 -2.02
C LYS A 217 -5.68 6.88 -3.19
N TRP A 218 -6.94 6.52 -3.38
CA TRP A 218 -7.41 5.80 -4.54
C TRP A 218 -7.29 6.69 -5.78
N LYS A 219 -6.62 6.19 -6.82
CA LYS A 219 -6.42 6.87 -8.09
C LYS A 219 -7.15 6.13 -9.20
N GLU A 220 -7.48 6.85 -10.28
CA GLU A 220 -8.16 6.26 -11.44
C GLU A 220 -7.30 5.17 -12.09
N ASP A 221 -5.98 5.39 -12.21
CA ASP A 221 -5.04 4.35 -12.63
C ASP A 221 -4.80 3.34 -11.50
N ALA A 222 -5.20 2.09 -11.73
CA ALA A 222 -4.97 0.98 -10.82
C ALA A 222 -3.48 0.79 -10.49
N ARG A 223 -2.56 1.07 -11.43
CA ARG A 223 -1.13 0.96 -11.17
C ARG A 223 -0.67 1.97 -10.13
N ASP A 224 -1.15 3.20 -10.21
CA ASP A 224 -0.73 4.26 -9.27
C ASP A 224 -1.21 3.96 -7.85
N THR A 225 -2.41 3.39 -7.74
CA THR A 225 -2.92 2.87 -6.46
C THR A 225 -2.04 1.71 -5.98
N ALA A 226 -1.71 0.74 -6.84
CA ALA A 226 -0.86 -0.40 -6.48
C ALA A 226 0.56 0.01 -6.05
N VAL A 227 1.17 0.96 -6.76
CA VAL A 227 2.46 1.58 -6.41
C VAL A 227 2.41 2.18 -5.01
N THR A 228 1.35 2.93 -4.73
CA THR A 228 1.16 3.55 -3.41
C THR A 228 0.96 2.49 -2.33
N VAL A 229 0.14 1.47 -2.57
CA VAL A 229 -0.07 0.35 -1.64
C VAL A 229 1.24 -0.37 -1.33
N ALA A 230 2.04 -0.70 -2.35
CA ALA A 230 3.33 -1.36 -2.15
C ALA A 230 4.31 -0.49 -1.35
N GLN A 231 4.39 0.81 -1.66
CA GLN A 231 5.19 1.78 -0.90
C GLN A 231 4.79 1.83 0.57
N GLN A 232 3.49 2.02 0.86
CA GLN A 232 3.02 2.10 2.24
C GLN A 232 3.15 0.76 2.99
N SER A 233 3.02 -0.36 2.28
CA SER A 233 3.27 -1.69 2.85
C SER A 233 4.75 -1.84 3.26
N ALA A 234 5.69 -1.35 2.45
CA ALA A 234 7.11 -1.36 2.81
C ALA A 234 7.43 -0.48 4.02
N HIS A 235 6.75 0.67 4.17
CA HIS A 235 6.84 1.46 5.39
C HIS A 235 6.33 0.68 6.60
N LEU A 236 5.17 0.03 6.52
CA LEU A 236 4.64 -0.83 7.60
C LEU A 236 5.56 -2.00 7.95
N LEU A 237 6.34 -2.49 6.99
CA LEU A 237 7.40 -3.48 7.17
C LEU A 237 8.74 -2.88 7.61
N GLY A 238 8.79 -1.61 7.96
CA GLY A 238 9.94 -0.97 8.60
C GLY A 238 10.94 -0.28 7.67
N SER A 239 10.67 -0.18 6.37
CA SER A 239 11.56 0.53 5.45
C SER A 239 11.30 2.03 5.46
N PRO A 240 12.31 2.90 5.68
CA PRO A 240 12.19 4.34 5.42
C PRO A 240 12.33 4.62 3.91
N HIS A 241 12.26 5.89 3.51
CA HIS A 241 12.65 6.26 2.15
C HIS A 241 14.14 6.02 1.89
N ASP A 242 14.52 5.92 0.62
CA ASP A 242 15.92 5.98 0.21
C ASP A 242 16.51 7.35 0.58
N GLU A 243 17.78 7.37 0.96
CA GLU A 243 18.54 8.54 1.43
C GLU A 243 18.11 9.08 2.81
N GLU A 244 17.06 8.51 3.42
CA GLU A 244 16.64 8.87 4.78
C GLU A 244 17.42 8.11 5.85
N SER A 245 17.67 8.82 6.96
CA SER A 245 18.36 8.28 8.11
C SER A 245 18.08 9.00 9.42
N GLY A 246 18.45 8.33 10.50
CA GLY A 246 18.31 8.83 11.86
C GLY A 246 17.16 8.18 12.62
N ASN A 247 17.26 8.19 13.94
CA ASN A 247 16.33 7.52 14.86
C ASN A 247 14.87 8.00 14.74
N SER A 248 14.63 9.15 14.11
CA SER A 248 13.30 9.73 13.90
C SER A 248 12.67 9.37 12.55
N LEU A 249 13.38 8.70 11.66
CA LEU A 249 12.91 8.32 10.31
C LEU A 249 13.03 6.82 10.05
N SER A 250 13.86 6.10 10.81
CA SER A 250 14.04 4.66 10.69
C SER A 250 13.74 3.95 12.00
N LEU A 251 13.51 2.63 11.93
CA LEU A 251 13.35 1.83 13.14
C LEU A 251 14.65 1.82 13.96
N PRO A 252 14.59 1.92 15.30
CA PRO A 252 15.78 1.83 16.14
C PRO A 252 16.62 0.59 15.84
N GLY A 253 17.90 0.80 15.51
CA GLY A 253 18.85 -0.27 15.21
C GLY A 253 18.77 -0.83 13.78
N SER A 254 17.84 -0.34 12.95
CA SER A 254 17.79 -0.76 11.55
C SER A 254 19.00 -0.23 10.75
N PRO A 255 19.28 -0.82 9.58
CA PRO A 255 20.36 -0.34 8.70
C PRO A 255 20.17 1.10 8.20
N GLY A 256 18.93 1.61 8.18
CA GLY A 256 18.59 2.89 7.54
C GLY A 256 18.76 2.83 6.02
N SER A 257 18.72 3.96 5.34
CA SER A 257 18.79 4.01 3.88
C SER A 257 19.75 5.05 3.31
N GLU A 258 20.70 5.58 4.12
CA GLU A 258 21.70 6.58 3.67
C GLU A 258 22.52 6.14 2.45
N ASN A 259 22.68 4.82 2.27
CA ASN A 259 23.52 4.26 1.20
C ASN A 259 22.80 4.12 -0.14
N CYS A 260 21.48 4.35 -0.22
CA CYS A 260 20.70 4.34 -1.44
C CYS A 260 20.22 5.76 -1.71
N ARG A 261 20.51 6.35 -2.88
CA ARG A 261 20.10 7.73 -3.15
C ARG A 261 18.63 7.77 -3.53
N ALA A 262 17.92 8.82 -3.12
CA ALA A 262 16.53 9.00 -3.51
C ALA A 262 16.42 9.14 -5.05
N THR A 263 17.45 9.61 -5.73
CA THR A 263 17.48 9.82 -7.19
C THR A 263 17.85 8.59 -8.02
N ASP A 264 18.05 7.42 -7.39
CA ASP A 264 18.44 6.19 -8.09
C ASP A 264 17.26 5.50 -8.82
N GLY A 265 16.04 6.04 -8.77
CA GLY A 265 14.91 5.51 -9.53
C GLY A 265 14.00 4.53 -8.78
N PHE A 266 14.32 4.15 -7.55
CA PHE A 266 13.59 3.13 -6.79
C PHE A 266 12.29 3.65 -6.19
N LEU A 267 11.39 2.73 -5.84
CA LEU A 267 10.03 3.01 -5.37
C LEU A 267 9.98 3.95 -4.17
N LEU A 268 10.88 3.76 -3.20
CA LEU A 268 11.00 4.58 -1.99
C LEU A 268 11.95 5.79 -2.18
N GLY A 269 12.34 6.08 -3.41
CA GLY A 269 13.05 7.29 -3.82
C GLY A 269 12.17 8.12 -4.77
N ASP A 270 12.72 8.46 -5.94
CA ASP A 270 12.04 9.21 -7.01
C ASP A 270 11.17 8.35 -7.95
N ASN A 271 11.27 7.01 -7.79
CA ASN A 271 10.53 6.00 -8.53
C ASN A 271 10.63 6.19 -10.05
N SER A 272 11.79 6.60 -10.56
CA SER A 272 12.01 6.98 -11.95
C SER A 272 12.90 6.00 -12.75
N GLY A 273 12.94 6.18 -14.07
CA GLY A 273 13.88 5.46 -14.93
C GLY A 273 13.79 3.92 -14.86
N ALA A 274 14.95 3.26 -15.00
CA ALA A 274 15.04 1.79 -15.10
C ALA A 274 14.70 1.03 -13.80
N ASN A 275 14.68 1.75 -12.67
CA ASN A 275 14.38 1.20 -11.35
C ASN A 275 12.94 1.50 -10.91
N LYS A 276 12.15 2.22 -11.71
CA LYS A 276 10.73 2.50 -11.46
C LYS A 276 9.98 1.21 -11.12
N GLY A 277 9.22 1.25 -10.03
CA GLY A 277 8.43 0.14 -9.54
C GLY A 277 9.22 -0.96 -8.81
N LYS A 278 10.49 -0.73 -8.47
CA LYS A 278 11.33 -1.69 -7.74
C LYS A 278 11.80 -1.13 -6.42
N PHE A 279 11.99 -1.99 -5.43
CA PHE A 279 12.61 -1.62 -4.18
C PHE A 279 14.15 -1.60 -4.28
N SER A 280 14.77 -0.72 -3.50
CA SER A 280 16.23 -0.64 -3.41
C SER A 280 16.79 -1.76 -2.52
N VAL A 281 18.11 -1.94 -2.54
CA VAL A 281 18.78 -2.84 -1.59
C VAL A 281 18.61 -2.37 -0.14
N CYS A 282 18.52 -1.06 0.10
CA CYS A 282 18.26 -0.52 1.43
C CYS A 282 16.86 -0.86 1.91
N SER A 283 15.85 -0.79 1.03
CA SER A 283 14.50 -1.25 1.38
C SER A 283 14.49 -2.73 1.76
N GLN A 284 15.18 -3.56 0.96
CA GLN A 284 15.31 -4.99 1.24
C GLN A 284 15.97 -5.25 2.61
N GLU A 285 17.04 -4.52 2.94
CA GLU A 285 17.76 -4.69 4.21
C GLU A 285 16.95 -4.24 5.43
N ASN A 286 16.19 -3.15 5.32
CA ASN A 286 15.33 -2.69 6.41
C ASN A 286 14.15 -3.65 6.64
N VAL A 287 13.51 -4.14 5.57
CA VAL A 287 12.44 -5.15 5.69
C VAL A 287 12.99 -6.45 6.29
N LYS A 288 14.17 -6.93 5.84
CA LYS A 288 14.84 -8.09 6.47
C LYS A 288 15.11 -7.85 7.96
N TYR A 289 15.55 -6.66 8.32
CA TYR A 289 15.79 -6.31 9.72
C TYR A 289 14.50 -6.39 10.54
N PHE A 290 13.39 -5.83 10.05
CA PHE A 290 12.09 -5.86 10.72
C PHE A 290 11.56 -7.29 10.87
N LEU A 291 11.61 -8.09 9.81
CA LEU A 291 11.19 -9.50 9.83
C LEU A 291 11.99 -10.36 10.82
N GLY A 292 13.22 -9.95 11.12
CA GLY A 292 14.05 -10.56 12.17
C GLY A 292 13.69 -10.13 13.59
N GLN A 293 12.61 -9.37 13.81
CA GLN A 293 12.20 -8.88 15.12
C GLN A 293 11.04 -9.68 15.68
N PRO A 294 10.95 -9.90 17.01
CA PRO A 294 9.82 -10.59 17.63
C PRO A 294 8.46 -9.96 17.29
N GLN A 295 8.45 -8.64 17.09
CA GLN A 295 7.26 -7.87 16.70
C GLN A 295 6.71 -8.28 15.34
N ALA A 296 7.53 -8.80 14.42
CA ALA A 296 7.12 -9.22 13.09
C ALA A 296 6.67 -10.68 13.01
N SER A 297 6.56 -11.38 14.15
CA SER A 297 6.27 -12.83 14.18
C SER A 297 4.93 -13.23 13.55
N CYS A 298 3.95 -12.33 13.46
CA CYS A 298 2.67 -12.60 12.78
C CYS A 298 2.85 -12.89 11.28
N LEU A 299 3.88 -12.33 10.66
CA LEU A 299 4.17 -12.44 9.23
C LEU A 299 4.86 -13.75 8.85
N LEU A 300 5.36 -14.52 9.83
CA LEU A 300 6.24 -15.67 9.57
C LEU A 300 5.46 -16.97 9.61
N GLN A 301 5.40 -17.65 8.46
CA GLN A 301 4.72 -18.93 8.30
C GLN A 301 5.72 -20.01 7.86
N PRO A 302 5.50 -21.29 8.19
CA PRO A 302 6.23 -22.39 7.55
C PRO A 302 5.99 -22.38 6.04
N CYS A 303 7.05 -22.48 5.24
CA CYS A 303 6.93 -22.44 3.78
C CYS A 303 6.06 -23.56 3.17
N GLU A 304 5.81 -24.67 3.88
CA GLU A 304 5.02 -25.82 3.41
C GLU A 304 3.53 -25.51 3.18
N ASN A 305 3.03 -24.37 3.67
CA ASN A 305 1.64 -23.93 3.46
C ASN A 305 1.46 -23.00 2.24
N LEU A 306 2.53 -22.68 1.51
CA LEU A 306 2.45 -21.88 0.30
C LEU A 306 2.09 -22.76 -0.90
N VAL A 307 0.79 -23.04 -1.06
CA VAL A 307 0.28 -23.43 -2.37
C VAL A 307 0.34 -22.19 -3.26
N LEU A 308 1.31 -22.18 -4.17
CA LEU A 308 1.42 -21.26 -5.31
C LEU A 308 0.21 -21.37 -6.24
#